data_AF-A0A920CRC2-F1
#
_entry.id   AF-A0A920CRC2-F1
#
_cell.length_a   1.000
_cell.length_b   1.000
_cell.length_c   1.000
_cell.angle_alpha   90.00
_cell.angle_beta   90.00
_cell.angle_gamma   90.00
#
_symmetry.space_group_name_H-M   'P 1'
#
loop_
_entity.id
_entity.type
_entity.pdbx_description
1 polymer ?
#
loop_
_entity_poly.entity_id
_entity_poly.type
_entity_poly.pdbx_seq_one_letter_code
_entity_poly.pdbx_strand_id
1 'polypeptide(L)'
;MDEGEDLIFYIGCALAILILALAGMLAWRNSRIIAGEREVKGDVPAFSSYTVQVSRQAEAERPGEVIPLLEASFKEAEGTVHVCLCRMNGTISELKLGHAVQIMELTCSEFAAKGEMLDIISCQHAVENAEENDAVTRLEQQLQQLRA
;
A
#
# COMPACT_ATOMS: atom_id res chain seq x y z
N MET A 1 -20.51 -45.74 35.40
CA MET A 1 -20.11 -44.61 34.53
C MET A 1 -20.75 -43.41 35.18
N ASP A 2 -19.94 -42.49 35.67
CA ASP A 2 -20.28 -41.54 36.72
C ASP A 2 -21.05 -40.34 36.12
N GLU A 3 -22.23 -40.02 36.65
CA GLU A 3 -23.12 -38.97 36.10
C GLU A 3 -22.44 -37.58 36.03
N GLY A 4 -21.35 -37.38 36.78
CA GLY A 4 -20.52 -36.17 36.73
C GLY A 4 -19.63 -36.06 35.49
N GLU A 5 -19.19 -37.18 34.89
CA GLU A 5 -18.32 -37.18 33.69
C GLU A 5 -19.10 -36.76 32.44
N ASP A 6 -20.36 -37.21 32.32
CA ASP A 6 -21.25 -36.86 31.21
C ASP A 6 -21.59 -35.36 31.23
N LEU A 7 -21.84 -34.79 32.41
CA LEU A 7 -22.14 -33.35 32.55
C LEU A 7 -20.95 -32.48 32.11
N ILE A 8 -19.72 -32.85 32.47
CA ILE A 8 -18.51 -32.14 32.07
C ILE A 8 -18.31 -32.23 30.55
N PHE A 9 -18.59 -33.39 29.97
CA PHE A 9 -18.52 -33.59 28.51
C PHE A 9 -19.53 -32.70 27.77
N TYR A 10 -20.78 -32.63 28.23
CA TYR A 10 -21.81 -31.75 27.66
C TYR A 10 -21.43 -30.27 27.75
N ILE A 11 -20.89 -29.82 28.88
CA ILE A 11 -20.42 -28.44 29.05
C ILE A 11 -19.26 -28.13 28.10
N GLY A 12 -18.32 -29.07 27.95
CA GLY A 12 -17.21 -28.94 27.00
C GLY A 12 -17.67 -28.82 25.55
N CYS A 13 -18.61 -29.67 25.12
CA CYS A 13 -19.20 -29.59 23.79
C CYS A 13 -19.96 -28.28 23.57
N ALA A 14 -20.73 -27.80 24.56
CA ALA A 14 -21.45 -26.55 24.47
C ALA A 14 -20.51 -25.35 24.30
N LEU A 15 -19.40 -25.31 25.06
CA LEU A 15 -18.37 -24.28 24.93
C LEU A 15 -17.68 -24.32 23.56
N ALA A 16 -17.35 -25.51 23.06
CA ALA A 16 -16.71 -25.67 21.76
C ALA A 16 -17.59 -25.14 20.62
N ILE A 17 -18.89 -25.47 20.64
CA ILE A 17 -19.87 -24.98 19.65
C ILE A 17 -19.99 -23.45 19.73
N LEU A 18 -20.00 -22.88 20.94
CA LEU A 18 -20.12 -21.44 21.13
C LEU A 18 -18.88 -20.69 20.61
N ILE A 19 -17.68 -21.22 20.84
CA ILE A 19 -16.43 -20.66 20.30
C ILE A 19 -16.42 -20.74 18.77
N LEU A 20 -16.84 -21.87 18.20
CA LEU A 20 -16.88 -22.07 16.74
C LEU A 20 -17.87 -21.12 16.07
N ALA A 21 -19.03 -20.88 16.69
CA ALA A 21 -20.01 -19.92 16.21
C ALA A 21 -19.49 -18.48 16.26
N LEU A 22 -18.78 -18.09 17.32
CA LEU A 22 -18.16 -16.76 17.44
C LEU A 22 -17.05 -16.56 16.40
N ALA A 23 -16.19 -17.57 16.19
CA ALA A 23 -15.14 -17.52 15.17
C ALA A 23 -15.74 -17.41 13.76
N GLY A 24 -16.80 -18.17 13.45
CA GLY A 24 -17.53 -18.07 12.19
C GLY A 24 -18.17 -16.70 11.98
N MET A 25 -18.72 -16.09 13.03
CA MET A 25 -19.30 -14.74 12.97
C MET A 25 -18.24 -13.66 12.69
N LEU A 26 -17.06 -13.76 13.31
CA LEU A 26 -15.94 -12.85 13.06
C LEU A 26 -15.40 -13.01 11.64
N ALA A 27 -15.22 -14.25 11.19
CA ALA A 27 -14.81 -14.55 9.81
C ALA A 27 -15.82 -14.00 8.80
N TRP A 28 -17.12 -14.20 9.03
CA TRP A 28 -18.18 -13.68 8.18
C TRP A 28 -18.21 -12.15 8.15
N ARG A 29 -18.00 -11.47 9.27
CA ARG A 29 -17.92 -9.99 9.30
C ARG A 29 -16.69 -9.49 8.54
N ASN A 30 -15.53 -10.13 8.69
CA ASN A 30 -14.34 -9.78 7.91
C ASN A 30 -14.56 -10.02 6.41
N SER A 31 -15.17 -11.14 6.03
CA SER A 31 -15.53 -11.40 4.63
C SER A 31 -16.55 -10.40 4.09
N ARG A 32 -17.51 -9.93 4.90
CA ARG A 32 -18.52 -8.94 4.48
C ARG A 32 -17.96 -7.54 4.32
N ILE A 33 -16.94 -7.15 5.09
CA ILE A 33 -16.24 -5.87 4.88
C ILE A 33 -15.50 -5.91 3.54
N ILE A 34 -14.75 -6.99 3.29
CA ILE A 34 -14.00 -7.20 2.03
C ILE A 34 -14.94 -7.34 0.81
N ALA A 35 -16.11 -7.94 0.98
CA ALA A 35 -17.12 -8.05 -0.08
C ALA A 35 -17.92 -6.75 -0.27
N GLY A 36 -18.19 -6.00 0.79
CA GLY A 36 -18.87 -4.70 0.74
C GLY A 36 -18.05 -3.63 -0.01
N GLU A 37 -16.72 -3.69 0.08
CA GLU A 37 -15.83 -2.86 -0.75
C GLU A 37 -15.87 -3.20 -2.25
N ARG A 38 -16.37 -4.40 -2.63
CA ARG A 38 -16.52 -4.79 -4.05
C ARG A 38 -17.83 -4.29 -4.66
N GLU A 39 -18.89 -4.08 -3.88
CA GLU A 39 -20.22 -3.75 -4.40
C GLU A 39 -20.49 -2.23 -4.48
N VAL A 40 -19.67 -1.39 -3.83
CA VAL A 40 -19.79 0.09 -3.89
C VAL A 40 -19.00 0.70 -5.07
N LYS A 41 -18.29 -0.11 -5.86
CA LYS A 41 -17.68 0.32 -7.13
C LYS A 41 -18.70 0.31 -8.26
N GLY A 42 -19.75 1.12 -8.10
CA GLY A 42 -20.56 1.57 -9.22
C GLY A 42 -19.69 2.41 -10.15
N ASP A 43 -19.46 1.92 -11.36
CA ASP A 43 -19.24 2.69 -12.59
C ASP A 43 -18.53 4.04 -12.39
N VAL A 44 -17.27 4.00 -11.98
CA VAL A 44 -16.42 5.20 -11.88
C VAL A 44 -15.52 5.24 -13.12
N PRO A 45 -15.51 6.35 -13.89
CA PRO A 45 -14.80 6.43 -15.16
C PRO A 45 -13.31 6.17 -14.95
N ALA A 46 -12.61 5.73 -16.00
CA ALA A 46 -11.19 5.41 -15.99
C ALA A 46 -10.33 6.54 -15.41
N PHE A 47 -10.11 6.50 -14.10
CA PHE A 47 -9.14 7.35 -13.40
C PHE A 47 -7.83 6.58 -13.33
N SER A 48 -6.79 7.16 -13.94
CA SER A 48 -5.41 6.73 -13.77
C SER A 48 -5.13 6.56 -12.28
N SER A 49 -4.69 5.37 -11.90
CA SER A 49 -4.50 4.97 -10.51
C SER A 49 -3.02 5.11 -10.17
N TYR A 50 -2.66 5.68 -9.02
CA TYR A 50 -1.27 5.91 -8.65
C TYR A 50 -0.85 5.02 -7.47
N THR A 51 0.43 4.71 -7.37
CA THR A 51 0.99 3.88 -6.28
C THR A 51 2.39 4.34 -5.92
N VAL A 52 2.80 4.10 -4.68
CA VAL A 52 4.17 4.33 -4.21
C VAL A 52 4.78 2.97 -3.88
N GLN A 53 5.82 2.60 -4.62
CA GLN A 53 6.54 1.35 -4.43
C GLN A 53 7.83 1.62 -3.65
N VAL A 54 8.03 0.89 -2.55
CA VAL A 54 9.28 0.92 -1.77
C VAL A 54 9.97 -0.43 -1.96
N SER A 55 11.16 -0.43 -2.55
CA SER A 55 11.97 -1.63 -2.74
C SER A 55 13.34 -1.46 -2.08
N ARG A 56 13.81 -2.50 -1.39
CA ARG A 56 15.18 -2.57 -0.84
C ARG A 56 16.13 -3.39 -1.74
N GLN A 57 15.62 -3.90 -2.85
CA GLN A 57 16.39 -4.65 -3.85
C GLN A 57 16.39 -3.90 -5.18
N ALA A 58 17.55 -3.89 -5.85
CA ALA A 58 17.81 -3.15 -7.09
C ALA A 58 16.89 -3.56 -8.26
N GLU A 59 16.24 -4.72 -8.18
CA GLU A 59 15.17 -5.14 -9.09
C GLU A 59 13.85 -5.12 -8.34
N ALA A 60 13.18 -3.97 -8.33
CA ALA A 60 11.74 -4.00 -8.23
C ALA A 60 11.24 -4.73 -9.49
N GLU A 61 10.75 -5.95 -9.36
CA GLU A 61 9.99 -6.63 -10.42
C GLU A 61 8.89 -5.66 -10.85
N ARG A 62 9.11 -4.95 -11.96
CA ARG A 62 8.15 -4.03 -12.54
C ARG A 62 7.06 -4.90 -13.15
N PRO A 63 5.85 -4.98 -12.57
CA PRO A 63 4.74 -5.58 -13.30
C PRO A 63 4.59 -4.75 -14.57
N GLY A 64 4.44 -5.38 -15.73
CA GLY A 64 4.44 -4.71 -17.05
C GLY A 64 3.38 -3.62 -17.27
N GLU A 65 2.60 -3.28 -16.24
CA GLU A 65 1.53 -2.28 -16.23
C GLU A 65 1.83 -1.06 -15.33
N VAL A 66 3.06 -0.94 -14.80
CA VAL A 66 3.46 0.13 -13.88
C VAL A 66 4.44 1.09 -14.57
N ILE A 67 4.03 2.35 -14.70
CA ILE A 67 4.79 3.43 -15.34
C ILE A 67 5.42 4.31 -14.25
N PRO A 68 6.74 4.34 -14.08
CA PRO A 68 7.39 5.18 -13.08
C PRO A 68 7.31 6.67 -13.47
N LEU A 69 6.96 7.53 -12.52
CA LEU A 69 6.89 8.98 -12.67
C LEU A 69 8.07 9.68 -11.98
N LEU A 70 8.42 9.22 -10.76
CA LEU A 70 9.57 9.73 -10.01
C LEU A 70 10.15 8.61 -9.15
N GLU A 71 11.48 8.50 -9.12
CA GLU A 71 12.23 7.56 -8.29
C GLU A 71 13.20 8.31 -7.38
N ALA A 72 13.26 7.92 -6.10
CA ALA A 72 14.18 8.45 -5.11
C ALA A 72 14.92 7.29 -4.44
N SER A 73 16.24 7.39 -4.35
CA SER A 73 17.10 6.37 -3.76
C SER A 73 17.74 6.89 -2.47
N PHE A 74 17.72 6.08 -1.42
CA PHE A 74 18.24 6.41 -0.09
C PHE A 74 19.21 5.32 0.38
N LYS A 75 20.27 5.71 1.08
CA LYS A 75 21.23 4.81 1.71
C LYS A 75 20.90 4.70 3.20
N GLU A 76 20.40 3.55 3.60
CA GLU A 76 20.24 3.16 5.01
C GLU A 76 21.40 2.26 5.47
N ALA A 77 21.48 2.02 6.78
CA ALA A 77 22.49 1.13 7.37
C ALA A 77 22.40 -0.33 6.87
N GLU A 78 21.22 -0.77 6.45
CA GLU A 78 20.95 -2.14 5.97
C GLU A 78 21.07 -2.29 4.45
N GLY A 79 21.19 -1.20 3.68
CA GLY A 79 21.25 -1.22 2.22
C GLY A 79 20.66 0.03 1.56
N THR A 80 20.49 -0.02 0.23
CA THR A 80 19.85 1.05 -0.54
C THR A 80 18.35 0.80 -0.65
N VAL A 81 17.56 1.82 -0.31
CA VAL A 81 16.10 1.83 -0.46
C VAL A 81 15.73 2.69 -1.65
N HIS A 82 14.93 2.14 -2.55
CA HIS A 82 14.35 2.81 -3.69
C HIS A 82 12.87 3.06 -3.43
N VAL A 83 12.44 4.31 -3.51
CA VAL A 83 11.04 4.74 -3.40
C VAL A 83 10.63 5.26 -4.77
N CYS A 84 9.59 4.70 -5.37
CA CYS A 84 9.14 5.07 -6.71
C CYS A 84 7.65 5.40 -6.72
N LEU A 85 7.29 6.58 -7.23
CA LEU A 85 5.93 6.96 -7.55
C LEU A 85 5.61 6.45 -8.95
N CYS A 86 4.58 5.63 -9.07
CA CYS A 86 4.19 5.03 -10.33
C CYS A 86 2.72 5.26 -10.66
N ARG A 87 2.42 5.42 -11.96
CA ARG A 87 1.09 5.31 -12.53
C ARG A 87 0.80 3.85 -12.90
N MET A 88 -0.34 3.34 -12.49
CA MET A 88 -0.85 2.02 -12.85
C MET A 88 -2.00 2.18 -13.85
N ASN A 89 -1.90 1.45 -14.96
CA ASN A 89 -2.96 1.38 -15.95
C ASN A 89 -3.77 0.09 -15.72
N GLY A 90 -5.06 0.22 -15.39
CA GLY A 90 -6.00 -0.91 -15.45
C GLY A 90 -6.21 -1.71 -14.16
N THR A 91 -5.55 -1.38 -13.04
CA THR A 91 -5.82 -2.03 -11.75
C THR A 91 -6.49 -1.08 -10.78
N ILE A 92 -7.43 -1.64 -10.02
CA ILE A 92 -8.27 -1.02 -8.98
C ILE A 92 -7.41 -0.51 -7.81
N SER A 93 -6.54 0.46 -8.04
CA SER A 93 -5.79 1.14 -6.97
C SER A 93 -6.40 2.52 -6.78
N GLU A 94 -7.06 2.73 -5.65
CA GLU A 94 -7.88 3.94 -5.39
C GLU A 94 -7.04 5.18 -5.07
N LEU A 95 -5.72 5.09 -5.13
CA LEU A 95 -4.84 6.16 -4.70
C LEU A 95 -4.78 7.26 -5.76
N LYS A 96 -5.46 8.37 -5.45
CA LYS A 96 -5.36 9.62 -6.21
C LYS A 96 -3.92 10.12 -6.19
N LEU A 97 -3.50 10.79 -7.27
CA LEU A 97 -2.17 11.38 -7.41
C LEU A 97 -1.74 12.15 -6.15
N GLY A 98 -2.59 13.04 -5.64
CA GLY A 98 -2.28 13.83 -4.44
C GLY A 98 -2.08 13.01 -3.16
N HIS A 99 -2.75 11.87 -3.01
CA HIS A 99 -2.50 10.96 -1.88
C HIS A 99 -1.19 10.18 -2.08
N ALA A 100 -0.89 9.79 -3.32
CA ALA A 100 0.34 9.05 -3.64
C ALA A 100 1.57 9.95 -3.43
N VAL A 101 1.47 11.23 -3.82
CA VAL A 101 2.49 12.25 -3.54
C VAL A 101 2.71 12.41 -2.04
N GLN A 102 1.65 12.54 -1.22
CA GLN A 102 1.79 12.65 0.23
C GLN A 102 2.45 11.42 0.87
N ILE A 103 2.07 10.21 0.43
CA ILE A 103 2.71 8.98 0.92
C ILE A 103 4.18 8.97 0.55
N MET A 104 4.53 9.37 -0.68
CA MET A 104 5.93 9.44 -1.10
C MET A 104 6.70 10.50 -0.30
N GLU A 105 6.15 11.70 -0.10
CA GLU A 105 6.77 12.74 0.72
C GLU A 105 7.07 12.24 2.14
N LEU A 106 6.08 11.62 2.79
CA LEU A 106 6.23 11.06 4.13
C LEU A 106 7.30 9.97 4.16
N THR A 107 7.24 9.03 3.23
CA THR A 107 8.17 7.91 3.12
C THR A 107 9.60 8.40 2.90
N CYS A 108 9.79 9.33 1.96
CA CYS A 108 11.08 9.94 1.68
C CYS A 108 11.62 10.74 2.87
N SER A 109 10.77 11.47 3.59
CA SER A 109 11.16 12.20 4.81
C SER A 109 11.60 11.27 5.92
N GLU A 110 10.88 10.15 6.13
CA GLU A 110 11.27 9.13 7.09
C GLU A 110 12.61 8.47 6.75
N PHE A 111 12.86 8.20 5.47
CA PHE A 111 14.14 7.64 5.03
C PHE A 111 15.28 8.66 5.05
N ALA A 112 15.02 9.93 4.72
CA ALA A 112 15.98 11.02 4.85
C ALA A 112 16.38 11.26 6.32
N ALA A 113 15.47 11.01 7.27
CA ALA A 113 15.80 11.10 8.70
C ALA A 113 16.68 9.94 9.21
N LYS A 114 16.67 8.79 8.51
CA LYS A 114 17.38 7.55 8.91
C LYS A 114 18.65 7.28 8.10
N GLY A 115 18.80 7.93 6.96
CA GLY A 115 19.84 7.64 5.98
C GLY A 115 20.16 8.83 5.08
N GLU A 116 21.03 8.62 4.10
CA GLU A 116 21.47 9.65 3.16
C GLU A 116 20.75 9.49 1.82
N MET A 117 20.18 10.56 1.27
CA MET A 117 19.58 10.51 -0.06
C MET A 117 20.68 10.45 -1.14
N LEU A 118 20.63 9.41 -1.98
CA LEU A 118 21.63 9.17 -3.03
C LEU A 118 21.26 9.86 -4.34
N ASP A 119 20.04 9.62 -4.82
CA ASP A 119 19.63 10.07 -6.15
C ASP A 119 18.12 10.33 -6.25
N ILE A 120 17.74 11.23 -7.15
CA ILE A 120 16.36 11.54 -7.50
C ILE A 120 16.28 11.55 -9.02
N ILE A 121 15.48 10.66 -9.60
CA ILE A 121 15.29 10.51 -11.04
C ILE A 121 13.83 10.81 -11.36
N SER A 122 13.58 11.94 -12.05
CA SER A 122 12.26 12.27 -12.58
C SER A 122 12.09 11.69 -13.99
N CYS A 123 11.03 10.92 -14.22
CA CYS A 123 10.72 10.32 -15.51
C CYS A 123 9.77 11.25 -16.30
N GLN A 124 10.25 12.44 -16.68
CA GLN A 124 9.41 13.44 -17.37
C GLN A 124 8.76 12.94 -18.66
N HIS A 125 9.39 11.97 -19.33
CA HIS A 125 8.85 11.33 -20.54
C HIS A 125 7.61 10.46 -20.29
N ALA A 126 7.34 10.09 -19.04
CA ALA A 126 6.21 9.26 -18.64
C ALA A 126 4.99 10.07 -18.16
N VAL A 127 5.18 11.37 -17.95
CA VAL A 127 4.15 12.31 -17.51
C VAL A 127 3.20 12.58 -18.68
N GLU A 128 1.90 12.30 -18.48
CA GLU A 128 0.87 12.47 -19.51
C GLU A 128 0.04 13.74 -19.29
N ASN A 129 -0.07 14.21 -18.05
CA ASN A 129 -0.97 15.32 -17.69
C ASN A 129 -0.25 16.47 -16.98
N ALA A 130 -0.81 17.68 -17.09
CA ALA A 130 -0.30 18.87 -16.39
C ALA A 130 -0.31 18.71 -14.86
N GLU A 131 -1.28 17.98 -14.32
CA GLU A 131 -1.39 17.69 -12.88
C GLU A 131 -0.25 16.78 -12.39
N GLU A 132 0.11 15.76 -13.18
CA GLU A 132 1.26 14.89 -12.89
C GLU A 132 2.57 15.68 -12.96
N ASN A 133 2.69 16.58 -13.93
CA ASN A 133 3.88 17.42 -14.08
C ASN A 133 4.07 18.34 -12.87
N ASP A 134 3.00 19.00 -12.42
CA ASP A 134 3.05 19.88 -11.25
C ASP A 134 3.37 19.10 -9.98
N ALA A 135 2.76 17.92 -9.80
CA ALA A 135 3.01 17.02 -8.69
C ALA A 135 4.47 16.51 -8.66
N VAL A 136 4.99 16.04 -9.79
CA VAL A 136 6.38 15.53 -9.90
C VAL A 136 7.38 16.67 -9.68
N THR A 137 7.13 17.86 -10.26
CA THR A 137 8.00 19.02 -10.10
C THR A 137 8.06 19.48 -8.64
N ARG A 138 6.90 19.54 -7.97
CA ARG A 138 6.82 19.90 -6.54
C ARG A 138 7.55 18.88 -5.68
N LEU A 139 7.33 17.59 -5.94
CA LEU A 139 7.97 16.50 -5.20
C LEU A 139 9.48 16.52 -5.40
N GLU A 140 9.96 16.72 -6.63
CA GLU A 140 11.39 16.85 -6.94
C GLU A 140 12.02 18.03 -6.19
N GLN A 141 11.38 19.20 -6.18
CA GLN A 141 11.87 20.37 -5.45
C GLN A 141 11.96 20.11 -3.93
N GLN A 142 10.96 19.46 -3.34
CA GLN A 142 10.98 19.13 -1.91
C GLN A 142 12.05 18.09 -1.58
N LEU A 143 12.21 17.06 -2.40
CA LEU A 143 13.24 16.05 -2.21
C LEU A 143 14.65 16.64 -2.38
N GLN A 144 14.84 17.59 -3.29
CA GLN A 144 16.09 18.34 -3.44
C GLN A 144 16.41 19.19 -2.19
N GLN A 145 15.40 19.76 -1.53
CA GLN A 145 15.60 20.47 -0.25
C GLN A 145 16.01 19.52 0.88
N LEU A 146 15.52 18.28 0.89
CA LEU A 146 15.90 17.26 1.87
C LEU A 146 17.32 16.70 1.66
N ARG A 147 17.91 16.91 0.47
CA ARG A 147 19.29 16.55 0.16
C ARG A 147 20.31 17.59 0.64
N ALA A 148 19.89 18.84 0.85
CA ALA A 148 20.75 19.97 1.20
C ALA A 148 21.03 20.05 2.70
#